data_AF-V5LES4-F1
#
_entry.id   AF-V5LES4-F1
#
_cell.length_a   1.000
_cell.length_b   1.000
_cell.length_c   1.000
_cell.angle_alpha   90.00
_cell.angle_beta   90.00
_cell.angle_gamma   90.00
#
_symmetry.space_group_name_H-M   'P 1'
#
loop_
_entity.id
_entity.type
_entity.pdbx_description
1 polymer ?
#
loop_
_entity_poly.entity_id
_entity_poly.type
_entity_poly.pdbx_seq_one_letter_code
_entity_poly.pdbx_strand_id
1 'polypeptide(L)' 'EPRFISVGYVDDTHSVGFDSDAASQRMEPRAPWIEQEGPEYWDQETRNVKAHSHTDRKNLRILLRYYNQSEA' A
#
# COMPACT_ATOMS: atom_id res chain seq x y z
N GLU A 1 -3.89 11.93 -7.61
CA GLU A 1 -3.55 10.49 -7.54
C GLU A 1 -4.65 9.82 -6.74
N PRO A 2 -5.22 8.67 -7.14
CA PRO A 2 -6.11 7.93 -6.24
C PRO A 2 -5.36 7.56 -4.96
N ARG A 3 -5.99 7.76 -3.80
CA ARG A 3 -5.41 7.35 -2.52
C ARG A 3 -5.30 5.84 -2.47
N PHE A 4 -4.13 5.34 -2.08
CA PHE A 4 -3.85 3.91 -1.96
C PHE A 4 -3.49 3.58 -0.52
N ILE A 5 -4.19 2.61 0.06
CA ILE A 5 -3.97 2.14 1.43
C ILE A 5 -3.76 0.64 1.36
N SER A 6 -2.67 0.17 1.98
CA SER A 6 -2.41 -1.26 2.19
C SER A 6 -2.27 -1.53 3.68
N VAL A 7 -2.88 -2.62 4.15
CA VAL A 7 -2.82 -3.06 5.53
C VAL A 7 -2.53 -4.56 5.57
N GLY A 8 -1.65 -4.99 6.47
CA GLY A 8 -1.34 -6.39 6.71
C GLY A 8 -1.73 -6.80 8.12
N TYR A 9 -2.40 -7.94 8.24
CA TYR A 9 -2.81 -8.51 9.52
C TYR A 9 -2.21 -9.90 9.68
N VAL A 10 -1.88 -10.25 10.92
CA VAL A 10 -1.63 -11.63 11.34
C VAL A 10 -2.71 -11.95 12.37
N ASP A 11 -3.57 -12.92 12.04
CA ASP A 11 -4.83 -13.15 12.73
C ASP A 11 -5.61 -11.84 12.88
N ASP A 12 -6.05 -11.49 14.09
CA ASP A 12 -6.78 -10.25 14.39
C ASP A 12 -5.85 -9.06 14.73
N THR A 13 -4.54 -9.19 14.50
CA THR A 13 -3.55 -8.17 14.89
C THR A 13 -3.01 -7.42 13.66
N HIS A 14 -3.20 -6.09 13.64
CA HIS A 14 -2.66 -5.21 12.60
C HIS A 14 -1.13 -5.13 12.71
N SER A 15 -0.39 -5.60 11.71
CA SER A 15 1.08 -5.69 11.76
C SER A 15 1.79 -4.61 10.93
N VAL A 16 1.30 -4.30 9.73
CA VAL A 16 1.92 -3.32 8.83
C VAL A 16 0.88 -2.44 8.14
N GLY A 17 1.25 -1.21 7.79
CA GLY A 17 0.39 -0.32 7.02
C GLY A 17 1.14 0.67 6.14
N PHE A 18 0.55 0.98 5.00
CA PHE A 18 1.00 1.99 4.06
C PHE A 18 -0.17 2.89 3.66
N ASP A 19 0.08 4.19 3.59
CA ASP A 19 -0.85 5.18 3.06
C ASP A 19 -0.10 6.08 2.08
N SER A 20 -0.60 6.19 0.84
CA SER A 20 0.00 7.05 -0.19
C SER A 20 0.04 8.52 0.20
N ASP A 21 -0.88 8.95 1.08
CA ASP A 21 -1.03 10.34 1.50
C ASP A 21 -0.19 10.66 2.75
N ALA A 22 0.42 9.65 3.39
CA ALA A 22 1.32 9.86 4.50
C ALA A 22 2.65 10.47 4.03
N ALA A 23 3.23 11.38 4.83
CA ALA A 23 4.49 12.05 4.49
C ALA A 23 5.68 11.10 4.35
N SER A 24 5.68 9.98 5.08
CA SER A 24 6.73 8.96 5.00
C SER A 24 6.73 8.27 3.64
N GLN A 25 5.54 8.02 3.06
CA GLN A 25 5.33 7.16 1.90
C GLN A 25 6.17 5.87 1.99
N ARG A 26 6.18 5.23 3.16
CA ARG A 26 6.87 3.97 3.45
C ARG A 26 5.92 2.98 4.10
N MET A 27 6.26 1.69 4.01
CA MET A 27 5.59 0.68 4.84
C MET A 27 5.97 0.93 6.29
N GLU A 28 4.98 0.98 7.18
CA GLU A 28 5.15 1.29 8.60
C GLU A 28 4.74 0.11 9.49
N PRO A 29 5.44 -0.12 10.61
CA PRO A 29 5.02 -1.08 11.61
C PRO A 29 3.75 -0.62 12.33
N ARG A 30 2.89 -1.58 12.67
CA ARG A 30 1.64 -1.38 13.42
C ARG A 30 1.53 -2.29 14.65
N ALA A 31 2.48 -3.20 14.81
CA ALA A 31 2.64 -4.04 15.99
C ALA A 31 4.10 -4.06 16.48
N PRO A 32 4.36 -4.16 17.79
CA PRO A 32 5.72 -4.09 18.33
C PRO A 32 6.66 -5.18 17.81
N TRP A 33 6.14 -6.38 17.53
CA TRP A 33 6.96 -7.52 17.14
C TRP A 33 7.53 -7.41 15.72
N ILE A 34 6.95 -6.59 14.84
CA ILE A 34 7.50 -6.40 13.49
C ILE A 34 8.58 -5.30 13.47
N GLU A 35 8.66 -4.44 14.50
CA GLU A 35 9.67 -3.38 14.58
C GLU A 35 11.11 -3.91 14.64
N GLN A 36 11.28 -5.18 15.02
CA GLN A 36 12.59 -5.85 15.06
C GLN A 36 13.16 -6.12 13.66
N GLU A 37 12.35 -6.02 12.60
CA GLU A 37 12.79 -6.25 11.24
C GLU A 37 13.78 -5.18 10.77
N GLY A 38 14.77 -5.64 10.00
CA GLY A 38 15.86 -4.79 9.51
C GLY A 38 15.44 -3.82 8.41
N PRO A 39 16.28 -2.80 8.10
CA PRO A 39 16.03 -1.84 7.02
C PRO A 39 15.75 -2.51 5.66
N GLU A 40 16.37 -3.66 5.39
CA GLU A 40 16.21 -4.41 4.15
C GLU A 40 14.75 -4.89 3.95
N TYR A 41 14.12 -5.37 5.03
CA TYR A 41 12.71 -5.76 5.02
C TYR A 41 11.83 -4.55 4.70
N TRP A 42 12.01 -3.45 5.43
CA TRP A 42 11.19 -2.25 5.26
C TRP A 42 11.38 -1.59 3.89
N ASP A 43 12.59 -1.58 3.35
CA ASP A 43 12.87 -1.10 1.99
C ASP A 43 12.20 -1.98 0.95
N GLN A 44 12.27 -3.31 1.10
CA GLN A 44 11.64 -4.24 0.18
C GLN A 44 10.12 -4.10 0.20
N GLU A 45 9.50 -4.09 1.39
CA GLU A 45 8.05 -3.93 1.55
C GLU A 45 7.57 -2.58 1.02
N THR A 46 8.35 -1.51 1.25
CA THR A 46 8.07 -0.19 0.67
C THR A 46 8.12 -0.21 -0.86
N ARG A 47 9.08 -0.91 -1.47
CA ARG A 47 9.16 -1.02 -2.94
C ARG A 47 7.97 -1.82 -3.48
N ASN A 48 7.63 -2.93 -2.84
CA ASN A 48 6.52 -3.79 -3.22
C ASN A 48 5.20 -3.01 -3.19
N VAL A 49 4.90 -2.32 -2.08
CA VAL A 49 3.64 -1.59 -1.92
C VAL A 49 3.52 -0.41 -2.89
N LYS A 50 4.63 0.26 -3.21
CA LYS A 50 4.64 1.30 -4.26
C LYS A 50 4.38 0.73 -5.65
N ALA A 51 4.91 -0.46 -5.96
CA ALA A 51 4.65 -1.14 -7.21
C ALA A 51 3.17 -1.57 -7.33
N HIS A 52 2.58 -2.07 -6.24
CA HIS A 52 1.14 -2.36 -6.17
C HIS A 52 0.29 -1.10 -6.37
N SER A 53 0.59 -0.02 -5.65
CA SER A 53 -0.11 1.26 -5.81
C SER A 53 -0.13 1.76 -7.26
N HIS A 54 1.01 1.69 -7.96
CA HIS A 54 1.07 2.07 -9.38
C HIS A 54 0.27 1.14 -10.30
N THR A 55 0.27 -0.17 -10.00
CA THR A 55 -0.50 -1.17 -10.75
C THR A 55 -1.99 -0.94 -10.57
N ASP A 56 -2.44 -0.73 -9.34
CA ASP A 56 -3.86 -0.52 -9.02
C ASP A 56 -4.38 0.81 -9.56
N ARG A 57 -3.55 1.86 -9.57
CA ARG A 57 -3.87 3.11 -10.29
C ARG A 57 -4.15 2.86 -11.77
N LYS A 58 -3.37 2.00 -12.43
CA LYS A 58 -3.62 1.63 -13.84
C LYS A 58 -4.89 0.80 -13.98
N ASN A 59 -5.10 -0.16 -13.08
CA ASN A 59 -6.27 -1.02 -13.07
C ASN A 59 -7.56 -0.19 -12.91
N LEU A 60 -7.58 0.80 -12.02
CA LEU A 60 -8.71 1.72 -11.86
C LEU A 60 -9.06 2.43 -13.17
N ARG A 61 -8.05 2.95 -13.90
CA ARG A 61 -8.27 3.59 -15.22
C ARG A 61 -8.80 2.61 -16.27
N ILE A 62 -8.33 1.36 -16.26
CA ILE A 62 -8.81 0.31 -17.17
C ILE A 62 -10.28 -0.03 -16.83
N LEU A 63 -10.60 -0.21 -15.56
CA LEU A 63 -11.94 -0.54 -15.09
C LEU A 63 -12.94 0.57 -15.45
N LEU A 64 -12.61 1.83 -15.22
CA LEU A 64 -13.45 2.97 -15.62
C LEU A 64 -13.82 2.90 -17.11
N ARG A 65 -12.85 2.57 -17.98
CA ARG A 65 -13.08 2.43 -19.42
C ARG A 65 -13.96 1.22 -19.75
N TYR A 66 -13.69 0.06 -19.15
CA TYR A 66 -14.46 -1.16 -19.42
C TYR A 66 -15.93 -1.04 -19.03
N TYR A 67 -16.23 -0.30 -17.98
CA TYR A 67 -17.61 -0.08 -17.51
C TYR A 67 -18.24 1.21 -18.04
N ASN A 68 -17.61 1.88 -19.02
CA ASN A 68 -18.07 3.16 -19.59
C ASN A 68 -18.37 4.23 -18.51
N GLN A 69 -17.55 4.29 -17.47
CA GLN A 69 -17.65 5.26 -16.38
C GLN A 69 -16.85 6.52 -16.71
N SER A 70 -17.40 7.69 -16.37
CA SER A 70 -16.68 8.96 -16.49
C SER A 70 -15.53 9.04 -15.49
N GLU A 71 -14.43 9.70 -15.88
CA GLU A 71 -13.38 10.05 -14.93
C GLU A 71 -13.93 11.04 -13.89
N ALA A 72 -13.52 10.86 -12.62
CA ALA A 72 -13.93 11.69 -11.49
C ALA A 72 -13.03 12.92 -11.34
#